data_AF-A0A9P7BJQ3-F1
#
_entry.id   AF-A0A9P7BJQ3-F1
#
_cell.length_a   1.000
_cell.length_b   1.000
_cell.length_c   1.000
_cell.angle_alpha   90.00
_cell.angle_beta   90.00
_cell.angle_gamma   90.00
#
_symmetry.space_group_name_H-M   'P 1'
#
loop_
_entity.id
_entity.type
_entity.pdbx_description
1 polymer ?
#
loop_
_entity_poly.entity_id
_entity_poly.type
_entity_poly.pdbx_seq_one_letter_code
_entity_poly.pdbx_strand_id
1 'polypeptide(L)'
;MVEAIALGTNRVVTISQANGVTETRLVPQFKAGRRFLCTVPNRNARTLIPIIRKYVVPGTTIRTDGWRAYSGLHPRERYNARTGALQVAMMDSEQHIYRHQVVNHSLGFATEDQVHQNNTRGMINTNIIEGLWADVKREMQARHRTKLECPYRLMEYLWRYENRNQIWRALVRGLGEKKKEVKR
;
A
#
# COMPACT_ATOMS: atom_id res chain seq x y z
N MET A 1 -1.44 4.88 6.32
CA MET A 1 -0.43 4.57 5.29
C MET A 1 -1.03 3.57 4.32
N VAL A 2 -0.55 3.45 3.08
CA VAL A 2 -1.24 2.62 2.05
C VAL A 2 -0.40 1.43 1.65
N GLU A 3 -0.99 0.23 1.74
CA GLU A 3 -0.50 -0.95 1.03
C GLU A 3 -1.30 -1.15 -0.24
N ALA A 4 -0.62 -1.22 -1.38
CA ALA A 4 -1.18 -1.61 -2.67
C ALA A 4 -1.00 -3.13 -2.82
N ILE A 5 -2.11 -3.85 -2.73
CA ILE A 5 -2.13 -5.30 -2.67
C ILE A 5 -2.43 -5.86 -4.08
N ALA A 6 -1.42 -6.50 -4.67
CA ALA A 6 -1.32 -6.82 -6.10
C ALA A 6 -2.38 -7.79 -6.67
N LEU A 7 -2.83 -7.47 -7.90
CA LEU A 7 -3.10 -8.27 -9.12
C LEU A 7 -3.32 -9.81 -9.08
N GLY A 8 -3.84 -10.43 -8.01
CA GLY A 8 -4.61 -11.68 -8.14
C GLY A 8 -3.91 -13.04 -7.93
N THR A 9 -3.04 -13.19 -6.92
CA THR A 9 -2.58 -14.54 -6.48
C THR A 9 -3.21 -14.95 -5.15
N ASN A 10 -3.66 -16.21 -5.02
CA ASN A 10 -4.22 -16.81 -3.79
C ASN A 10 -3.29 -17.90 -3.23
N ARG A 11 -3.17 -18.01 -1.90
CA ARG A 11 -2.52 -19.12 -1.18
C ARG A 11 -3.59 -19.97 -0.51
N VAL A 12 -3.40 -21.28 -0.53
CA VAL A 12 -4.22 -22.23 0.21
C VAL A 12 -3.75 -22.24 1.66
N VAL A 13 -4.65 -21.99 2.61
CA VAL A 13 -4.40 -22.15 4.05
C VAL A 13 -5.39 -23.15 4.61
N THR A 14 -4.87 -24.12 5.35
CA THR A 14 -5.64 -25.13 6.07
C THR A 14 -5.69 -24.72 7.53
N ILE A 15 -6.89 -24.47 8.05
CA ILE A 15 -7.13 -24.08 9.43
C ILE A 15 -7.81 -25.24 10.15
N SER A 16 -7.16 -25.75 11.21
CA SER A 16 -7.76 -26.74 12.10
C SER A 16 -8.63 -26.04 13.12
N GLN A 17 -9.94 -26.29 13.09
CA GLN A 17 -10.87 -25.76 14.08
C GLN A 17 -10.82 -26.61 15.36
N ALA A 18 -11.23 -26.04 16.49
CA ALA A 18 -11.19 -26.70 17.81
C ALA A 18 -12.07 -27.96 17.91
N ASN A 19 -13.01 -28.13 16.97
CA ASN A 19 -13.88 -29.31 16.83
C ASN A 19 -13.27 -30.43 15.96
N GLY A 20 -12.00 -30.32 15.55
CA GLY A 20 -11.31 -31.30 14.72
C GLY A 20 -11.61 -31.21 13.22
N VAL A 21 -12.45 -30.25 12.79
CA VAL A 21 -12.74 -30.02 11.37
C VAL A 21 -11.63 -29.17 10.75
N THR A 22 -11.07 -29.63 9.64
CA THR A 22 -10.07 -28.89 8.87
C THR A 22 -10.73 -28.15 7.71
N GLU A 23 -10.68 -26.82 7.71
CA GLU A 23 -11.20 -25.99 6.63
C GLU A 23 -10.05 -25.53 5.72
N THR A 24 -10.23 -25.72 4.40
CA THR A 24 -9.28 -25.22 3.39
C THR A 24 -9.82 -23.92 2.81
N ARG A 25 -9.10 -22.80 3.03
CA ARG A 25 -9.48 -21.48 2.54
C ARG A 25 -8.45 -20.94 1.55
N LEU A 26 -8.95 -20.45 0.42
CA LEU A 26 -8.17 -19.56 -0.45
C LEU A 26 -8.09 -18.20 0.22
N VAL A 27 -6.89 -17.85 0.68
CA VAL A 27 -6.59 -16.49 1.15
C VAL A 27 -5.78 -15.78 0.07
N PRO A 28 -6.04 -14.51 -0.24
CA PRO A 28 -5.17 -13.77 -1.15
C PRO A 28 -3.71 -13.83 -0.67
N GLN A 29 -2.80 -14.26 -1.54
CA GLN A 29 -1.37 -14.30 -1.28
C GLN A 29 -0.76 -12.94 -1.60
N PHE A 30 -0.28 -12.27 -0.56
CA PHE A 30 0.42 -11.01 -0.70
C PHE A 30 1.92 -11.29 -0.86
N LYS A 31 2.46 -11.11 -2.06
CA LYS A 31 3.92 -11.02 -2.25
C LYS A 31 4.36 -9.60 -1.96
N ALA A 32 5.41 -9.43 -1.17
CA ALA A 32 6.13 -8.16 -1.09
C ALA A 32 6.65 -7.81 -2.49
N GLY A 33 5.90 -6.94 -3.19
CA GLY A 33 6.23 -6.46 -4.52
C GLY A 33 7.22 -5.29 -4.48
N ARG A 34 7.15 -4.44 -5.50
CA ARG A 34 7.88 -3.17 -5.53
C ARG A 34 7.43 -2.30 -4.35
N ARG A 35 8.39 -1.70 -3.64
CA ARG A 35 8.15 -0.81 -2.51
C ARG A 35 8.20 0.64 -2.97
N PHE A 36 7.34 1.48 -2.42
CA PHE A 36 7.39 2.92 -2.62
C PHE A 36 7.45 3.61 -1.26
N LEU A 37 8.48 4.41 -1.05
CA LEU A 37 8.68 5.22 0.15
C LEU A 37 9.07 6.63 -0.28
N CYS A 38 8.39 7.64 0.26
CA CYS A 38 8.73 9.02 0.01
C CYS A 38 8.42 9.88 1.24
N THR A 39 9.16 10.97 1.42
CA THR A 39 8.83 11.99 2.40
C THR A 39 7.73 12.89 1.85
N VAL A 40 6.78 13.26 2.70
CA VAL A 40 5.70 14.20 2.36
C VAL A 40 5.78 15.45 3.23
N PRO A 41 5.43 16.64 2.72
CA PRO A 41 5.47 17.88 3.50
C PRO A 41 4.45 17.88 4.64
N ASN A 42 3.34 17.13 4.51
CA ASN A 42 2.32 16.96 5.54
C ASN A 42 1.50 15.68 5.26
N ARG A 43 0.77 15.21 6.27
CA ARG A 43 -0.03 13.97 6.23
C ARG A 43 -1.52 14.17 5.92
N ASN A 44 -1.88 15.27 5.24
CA ASN A 44 -3.27 15.58 4.93
C ASN A 44 -3.72 14.93 3.61
N ALA A 45 -5.04 14.88 3.39
CA ALA A 45 -5.61 14.24 2.20
C ALA A 45 -5.16 14.91 0.89
N ARG A 46 -5.00 16.24 0.89
CA ARG A 46 -4.57 17.01 -0.29
C ARG A 46 -3.17 16.63 -0.76
N THR A 47 -2.32 16.17 0.16
CA THR A 47 -0.98 15.66 -0.17
C THR A 47 -0.99 14.17 -0.50
N LEU A 48 -1.66 13.36 0.32
CA LEU A 48 -1.57 11.90 0.22
C LEU A 48 -2.36 11.33 -0.96
N ILE A 49 -3.59 11.79 -1.20
CA ILE A 49 -4.48 11.23 -2.22
C ILE A 49 -3.89 11.38 -3.64
N PRO A 50 -3.33 12.54 -4.06
CA PRO A 50 -2.71 12.65 -5.38
C PRO A 50 -1.49 11.73 -5.56
N ILE A 51 -0.68 11.55 -4.51
CA ILE A 51 0.49 10.64 -4.55
C ILE A 51 0.00 9.20 -4.77
N ILE A 52 -1.01 8.76 -4.01
CA ILE A 52 -1.58 7.42 -4.16
C ILE A 52 -2.13 7.23 -5.57
N ARG A 53 -2.91 8.19 -6.09
CA ARG A 53 -3.46 8.13 -7.46
C ARG A 53 -2.39 8.04 -8.54
N LYS A 54 -1.29 8.78 -8.37
CA LYS A 54 -0.18 8.81 -9.33
C LYS A 54 0.57 7.48 -9.41
N TYR A 55 0.75 6.78 -8.29
CA TYR A 55 1.65 5.62 -8.21
C TYR A 55 0.95 4.28 -7.98
N VAL A 56 -0.35 4.27 -7.64
CA VAL A 56 -1.12 3.04 -7.45
C VAL A 56 -2.06 2.85 -8.63
N VAL A 57 -1.89 1.72 -9.31
CA VAL A 57 -2.69 1.32 -10.48
C VAL A 57 -4.17 1.21 -10.08
N PRO A 58 -5.10 1.81 -10.85
CA PRO A 58 -6.54 1.62 -10.65
C PRO A 58 -6.93 0.13 -10.58
N GLY A 59 -7.95 -0.20 -9.80
CA GLY A 59 -8.39 -1.57 -9.52
C GLY A 59 -7.61 -2.26 -8.40
N THR A 60 -6.53 -1.66 -7.90
CA THR A 60 -5.76 -2.21 -6.78
C THR A 60 -6.56 -2.19 -5.47
N THR A 61 -6.41 -3.23 -4.65
CA THR A 61 -6.90 -3.21 -3.27
C THR A 61 -5.91 -2.43 -2.40
N ILE A 62 -6.39 -1.38 -1.76
CA ILE A 62 -5.60 -0.54 -0.86
C ILE A 62 -5.96 -0.88 0.58
N ARG A 63 -4.98 -1.18 1.45
CA ARG A 63 -5.20 -1.29 2.91
C ARG A 63 -4.61 -0.11 3.67
N THR A 64 -5.34 0.39 4.67
CA THR A 64 -4.88 1.48 5.55
C THR A 64 -5.30 1.29 7.01
N ASP A 65 -4.63 2.01 7.90
CA ASP A 65 -4.79 2.12 9.36
C ASP A 65 -5.95 3.02 9.83
N GLY A 66 -6.92 3.34 8.96
CA GLY A 66 -8.11 4.14 9.34
C GLY A 66 -7.88 5.64 9.52
N TRP A 67 -6.69 6.15 9.18
CA TRP A 67 -6.42 7.59 9.25
C TRP A 67 -7.34 8.38 8.30
N ARG A 68 -8.01 9.43 8.82
CA ARG A 68 -9.07 10.19 8.11
C ARG A 68 -8.63 10.77 6.77
N ALA A 69 -7.34 11.04 6.56
CA ALA A 69 -6.85 11.54 5.27
C ALA A 69 -7.05 10.57 4.10
N TYR A 70 -7.25 9.27 4.37
CA TYR A 70 -7.51 8.25 3.35
C TYR A 70 -9.00 8.13 2.98
N SER A 71 -9.91 8.82 3.66
CA SER A 71 -11.36 8.78 3.37
C SER A 71 -11.72 9.09 1.91
N GLY A 72 -10.87 9.84 1.20
CA GLY A 72 -11.04 10.10 -0.23
C GLY A 72 -10.85 8.90 -1.15
N LEU A 73 -10.43 7.74 -0.62
CA LEU A 73 -10.27 6.47 -1.32
C LEU A 73 -11.47 5.53 -1.15
N HIS A 74 -12.40 5.81 -0.22
CA HIS A 74 -13.60 4.99 -0.04
C HIS A 74 -14.42 4.96 -1.35
N PRO A 75 -15.06 3.82 -1.66
CA PRO A 75 -16.10 3.78 -2.68
C PRO A 75 -17.12 4.88 -2.38
N ARG A 76 -17.32 5.79 -3.33
CA ARG A 76 -18.38 6.80 -3.21
C ARG A 76 -19.66 6.22 -3.77
N GLU A 77 -20.64 6.01 -2.91
CA GLU A 77 -22.03 5.85 -3.34
C GLU A 77 -22.50 7.21 -3.85
N ARG A 78 -22.82 7.30 -5.14
CA ARG A 78 -23.61 8.42 -5.63
C ARG A 78 -25.06 7.98 -5.56
N TYR A 79 -25.90 8.82 -4.97
CA TYR A 79 -27.34 8.61 -5.01
C TYR A 79 -27.90 9.55 -6.06
N ASN A 80 -28.81 9.03 -6.89
CA ASN A 80 -29.56 9.89 -7.79
C ASN A 80 -30.39 10.86 -6.94
N ALA A 81 -30.13 12.16 -7.04
CA ALA A 81 -30.79 13.19 -6.24
C ALA A 81 -32.32 13.25 -6.44
N ARG A 82 -32.83 12.72 -7.56
CA ARG A 82 -34.26 12.68 -7.88
C ARG A 82 -34.93 11.36 -7.50
N THR A 83 -34.26 10.23 -7.69
CA THR A 83 -34.89 8.92 -7.50
C THR A 83 -34.48 8.21 -6.21
N GLY A 84 -33.46 8.70 -5.51
CA GLY A 84 -32.90 8.05 -4.32
C GLY A 84 -32.19 6.72 -4.63
N ALA A 85 -32.19 6.26 -5.88
CA ALA A 85 -31.55 5.03 -6.29
C ALA A 85 -30.03 5.17 -6.18
N LEU A 86 -29.37 4.11 -5.72
CA LEU A 86 -27.92 3.99 -5.75
C LEU A 86 -27.46 4.05 -7.21
N GLN A 87 -26.87 5.17 -7.63
CA GLN A 87 -26.00 5.20 -8.79
C GLN A 87 -24.70 4.55 -8.34
N VAL A 88 -24.60 3.23 -8.55
CA VAL A 88 -23.30 2.57 -8.60
C VAL A 88 -22.49 3.40 -9.59
N ALA A 89 -21.49 4.12 -9.11
CA ALA A 89 -20.72 5.04 -9.92
C ALA A 89 -19.95 4.22 -10.95
N MET A 90 -20.60 3.92 -12.07
CA MET A 90 -19.96 3.47 -13.28
C MET A 90 -19.12 4.65 -13.76
N MET A 91 -17.81 4.50 -13.58
CA MET A 91 -16.77 5.15 -14.39
C MET A 91 -16.96 6.65 -14.63
N ASP A 92 -16.74 7.45 -13.60
CA ASP A 92 -16.25 8.81 -13.82
C ASP A 92 -14.77 8.66 -14.21
N SER A 93 -14.37 9.10 -15.41
CA SER A 93 -13.00 8.96 -15.94
C SER A 93 -11.92 9.57 -15.04
N GLU A 94 -12.32 10.43 -14.10
CA GLU A 94 -11.47 11.08 -13.10
C GLU A 94 -11.37 10.31 -11.75
N GLN A 95 -12.24 9.32 -11.50
CA GLN A 95 -12.26 8.58 -10.24
C GLN A 95 -11.48 7.27 -10.38
N HIS A 96 -10.25 7.26 -9.86
CA HIS A 96 -9.47 6.04 -9.73
C HIS A 96 -10.23 5.06 -8.81
N ILE A 97 -10.73 3.96 -9.37
CA ILE A 97 -11.50 2.95 -8.65
C ILE A 97 -10.52 2.10 -7.84
N TYR A 98 -10.58 2.17 -6.52
CA TYR A 98 -9.80 1.31 -5.64
C TYR A 98 -10.73 0.56 -4.69
N ARG A 99 -10.40 -0.68 -4.36
CA ARG A 99 -11.02 -1.35 -3.22
C ARG A 99 -10.24 -0.95 -1.97
N HIS A 100 -10.69 0.10 -1.28
CA HIS A 100 -10.01 0.59 -0.08
C HIS A 100 -10.55 -0.08 1.18
N GLN A 101 -9.73 -0.93 1.79
CA GLN A 101 -9.97 -1.65 3.04
C GLN A 101 -9.35 -0.91 4.24
N VAL A 102 -10.07 -0.88 5.36
CA VAL A 102 -9.65 -0.12 6.55
C VAL A 102 -9.58 -1.01 7.79
N VAL A 103 -8.40 -1.07 8.40
CA VAL A 103 -8.14 -1.76 9.67
C VAL A 103 -8.34 -0.79 10.82
N ASN A 104 -9.06 -1.23 11.86
CA ASN A 104 -9.30 -0.43 13.06
C ASN A 104 -8.37 -0.88 14.21
N HIS A 105 -7.24 -0.18 14.35
CA HIS A 105 -6.26 -0.50 15.39
C HIS A 105 -6.72 -0.23 16.84
N SER A 106 -7.87 0.42 17.04
CA SER A 106 -8.48 0.54 18.37
C SER A 106 -9.20 -0.74 18.81
N LEU A 107 -9.57 -1.62 17.86
CA LEU A 107 -10.23 -2.90 18.15
C LEU A 107 -9.24 -4.07 18.19
N GLY A 108 -8.17 -4.02 17.39
CA GLY A 108 -7.14 -5.05 17.40
C GLY A 108 -6.15 -4.94 16.23
N PHE A 109 -5.20 -5.88 16.18
CA PHE A 109 -4.18 -5.94 15.11
C PHE A 109 -4.75 -6.41 13.76
N ALA A 110 -5.85 -7.15 13.78
CA ALA A 110 -6.63 -7.53 12.62
C ALA A 110 -8.11 -7.29 12.92
N THR A 111 -8.85 -6.69 11.99
CA THR A 111 -10.26 -6.36 12.17
C THR A 111 -11.06 -6.68 10.92
N GLU A 112 -12.38 -6.74 11.04
CA GLU A 112 -13.23 -6.64 9.87
C GLU A 112 -13.03 -5.28 9.16
N ASP A 113 -13.29 -5.27 7.86
CA ASP A 113 -13.16 -4.09 7.03
C ASP A 113 -14.17 -3.01 7.44
N GLN A 114 -13.67 -1.83 7.81
CA GLN A 114 -14.54 -0.72 8.24
C GLN A 114 -15.22 -0.01 7.05
N VAL A 115 -14.90 -0.36 5.82
CA VAL A 115 -15.57 0.14 4.61
C VAL A 115 -16.63 -0.86 4.19
N HIS A 116 -17.83 -0.73 4.77
CA HIS A 116 -18.93 -1.68 4.59
C HIS A 116 -19.30 -1.92 3.12
N GLN A 117 -19.15 -0.91 2.26
CA GLN A 117 -19.42 -1.00 0.82
C GLN A 117 -18.55 -2.05 0.09
N ASN A 118 -17.41 -2.44 0.66
CA ASN A 118 -16.53 -3.41 0.03
C ASN A 118 -17.03 -4.85 0.13
N ASN A 119 -17.97 -5.15 1.03
CA ASN A 119 -18.41 -6.52 1.35
C ASN A 119 -17.21 -7.49 1.56
N THR A 120 -16.16 -7.02 2.23
CA THR A 120 -14.97 -7.83 2.51
C THR A 120 -15.30 -8.89 3.56
N ARG A 121 -15.00 -10.17 3.27
CA ARG A 121 -15.21 -11.28 4.21
C ARG A 121 -13.92 -11.61 4.96
N GLY A 122 -14.01 -11.69 6.29
CA GLY A 122 -12.91 -12.07 7.18
C GLY A 122 -12.07 -10.88 7.65
N MET A 123 -11.09 -11.19 8.51
CA MET A 123 -10.24 -10.17 9.14
C MET A 123 -9.14 -9.69 8.18
N ILE A 124 -8.91 -8.38 8.17
CA ILE A 124 -7.84 -7.69 7.46
C ILE A 124 -6.83 -7.10 8.45
N ASN A 125 -5.57 -7.00 8.05
CA ASN A 125 -4.49 -6.41 8.83
C ASN A 125 -3.54 -5.60 7.93
N THR A 126 -2.63 -4.85 8.57
CA THR A 126 -1.59 -4.02 7.92
C THR A 126 -0.18 -4.57 8.18
N ASN A 127 -0.03 -5.86 8.50
CA ASN A 127 1.24 -6.45 8.95
C ASN A 127 2.41 -6.24 7.97
N ILE A 128 2.14 -6.23 6.66
CA ILE A 128 3.18 -6.02 5.64
C ILE A 128 3.70 -4.58 5.70
N ILE A 129 2.82 -3.61 5.90
CA ILE A 129 3.20 -2.22 6.13
C ILE A 129 4.03 -2.10 7.40
N GLU A 130 3.58 -2.69 8.50
CA GLU A 130 4.27 -2.63 9.78
C GLU A 130 5.67 -3.26 9.70
N GLY A 131 5.80 -4.42 9.06
CA GLY A 131 7.07 -5.07 8.79
C GLY A 131 8.00 -4.22 7.92
N LEU A 132 7.48 -3.60 6.85
CA LEU A 132 8.24 -2.66 6.02
C LEU A 132 8.81 -1.51 6.86
N TRP A 133 8.01 -0.92 7.75
CA TRP A 133 8.50 0.17 8.59
C TRP A 133 9.45 -0.27 9.68
N ALA A 134 9.30 -1.48 10.21
CA ALA A 134 10.28 -2.05 11.12
C ALA A 134 11.65 -2.17 10.42
N ASP A 135 11.66 -2.66 9.19
CA ASP A 135 12.88 -2.74 8.37
C ASP A 135 13.48 -1.35 8.09
N VAL A 136 12.67 -0.40 7.62
CA VAL A 136 13.13 0.98 7.33
C VAL A 136 13.70 1.64 8.59
N LYS A 137 13.04 1.49 9.74
CA LYS A 137 13.48 2.10 11.00
C LYS A 137 14.77 1.48 11.54
N ARG A 138 15.00 0.18 11.28
CA ARG A 138 16.23 -0.52 11.66
C ARG A 138 17.44 -0.05 10.86
N GLU A 139 17.26 0.14 9.55
CA GLU A 139 18.31 0.64 8.65
C GLU A 139 18.55 2.15 8.85
N MET A 140 17.49 2.94 9.03
CA MET A 140 17.58 4.39 9.18
C MET A 140 17.70 4.81 10.64
N GLN A 141 18.94 5.06 11.07
CA GLN A 141 19.26 5.62 12.39
C GLN A 141 18.47 6.91 12.67
N ALA A 142 18.09 7.11 13.94
CA ALA A 142 17.25 8.23 14.36
C ALA A 142 17.81 9.61 13.95
N ARG A 143 19.14 9.78 14.02
CA ARG A 143 19.82 11.04 13.65
C ARG A 143 19.62 11.43 12.18
N HIS A 144 19.38 10.48 11.28
CA HIS A 144 19.16 10.75 9.86
C HIS A 144 17.69 10.99 9.51
N ARG A 145 16.78 10.98 10.49
CA ARG A 145 15.33 11.18 10.28
C ARG A 145 14.99 12.68 10.23
N THR A 146 15.80 13.45 9.51
CA THR A 146 15.65 14.90 9.32
C THR A 146 15.01 15.21 7.98
N LYS A 147 14.48 16.42 7.80
CA LYS A 147 13.90 16.85 6.51
C LYS A 147 14.92 16.79 5.37
N LEU A 148 16.21 17.01 5.69
CA LEU A 148 17.31 16.97 4.74
C LEU A 148 17.70 15.54 4.39
N GLU A 149 17.95 14.68 5.38
CA GLU A 149 18.55 13.36 5.14
C GLU A 149 17.55 12.26 4.85
N CYS A 150 16.34 12.33 5.43
CA CYS A 150 15.34 11.27 5.32
C CYS A 150 15.01 10.87 3.87
N PRO A 151 14.81 11.80 2.90
CA PRO A 151 14.57 11.44 1.51
C PRO A 151 15.70 10.58 0.92
N TYR A 152 16.96 10.93 1.20
CA TYR A 152 18.12 10.19 0.71
C TYR A 152 18.25 8.82 1.37
N ARG A 153 17.96 8.71 2.66
CA ARG A 153 17.95 7.42 3.38
C ARG A 153 16.86 6.48 2.88
N LEU A 154 15.67 6.99 2.58
CA LEU A 154 14.61 6.20 1.98
C LEU A 154 14.99 5.73 0.56
N MET A 155 15.63 6.59 -0.24
CA MET A 155 16.14 6.22 -1.56
C MET A 155 17.22 5.14 -1.47
N GLU A 156 18.19 5.31 -0.57
CA GLU A 156 19.24 4.33 -0.31
C GLU A 156 18.64 2.98 0.10
N TYR A 157 17.67 2.99 1.01
CA TYR A 157 16.96 1.80 1.45
C TYR A 157 16.27 1.07 0.29
N LEU A 158 15.52 1.80 -0.54
CA LEU A 158 14.83 1.23 -1.71
C LEU A 158 15.83 0.62 -2.70
N TRP A 159 16.92 1.34 -3.00
CA TRP A 159 17.98 0.86 -3.88
C TRP A 159 18.64 -0.41 -3.34
N ARG A 160 18.99 -0.46 -2.05
CA ARG A 160 19.54 -1.65 -1.40
C ARG A 160 18.55 -2.82 -1.47
N TYR A 161 17.26 -2.56 -1.24
CA TYR A 161 16.23 -3.59 -1.30
C TYR A 161 16.06 -4.21 -2.69
N GLU A 162 16.02 -3.37 -3.74
CA GLU A 162 15.94 -3.82 -5.14
C GLU A 162 17.18 -4.62 -5.55
N ASN A 163 18.37 -4.23 -5.06
CA ASN A 163 19.64 -4.84 -5.43
C ASN A 163 20.18 -5.84 -4.40
N ARG A 164 19.38 -6.25 -3.41
CA ARG A 164 19.81 -7.06 -2.25
C ARG A 164 20.55 -8.36 -2.59
N ASN A 165 20.30 -8.91 -3.78
CA ASN A 165 20.94 -10.14 -4.24
C ASN A 165 22.28 -9.90 -4.95
N GLN A 166 22.56 -8.67 -5.44
CA GLN A 166 23.75 -8.34 -6.25
C GLN A 166 24.21 -6.88 -6.04
N ILE A 167 24.37 -6.46 -4.78
CA ILE A 167 24.65 -5.06 -4.40
C ILE A 167 25.90 -4.52 -5.10
N TRP A 168 27.02 -5.26 -5.03
CA TRP A 168 28.28 -4.83 -5.62
C TRP A 168 28.18 -4.65 -7.14
N ARG A 169 27.53 -5.58 -7.84
CA ARG A 169 27.34 -5.49 -9.28
C ARG A 169 26.45 -4.29 -9.65
N ALA A 170 25.40 -4.04 -8.88
CA ALA A 170 24.52 -2.90 -9.09
C ALA A 170 25.24 -1.57 -8.87
N LEU A 171 26.12 -1.49 -7.86
CA LEU A 171 26.95 -0.34 -7.59
C LEU A 171 27.92 -0.08 -8.75
N VAL A 172 28.66 -1.10 -9.18
CA VAL A 172 29.60 -1.00 -10.31
C VAL A 172 28.88 -0.56 -11.58
N ARG A 173 27.70 -1.11 -11.87
CA ARG A 173 26.86 -0.67 -13.00
C ARG A 173 26.51 0.82 -12.89
N GLY A 174 26.04 1.26 -11.72
CA GLY A 174 25.67 2.67 -11.51
C GLY A 174 26.84 3.64 -11.61
N LEU A 175 28.05 3.23 -11.20
CA LEU A 175 29.28 4.02 -11.35
C LEU A 175 29.84 3.99 -12.78
N GLY A 176 29.61 2.91 -13.52
CA GLY A 176 30.09 2.72 -14.89
C GLY A 176 29.28 3.44 -15.97
N GLU A 177 28.05 3.88 -15.66
CA GLU A 177 27.25 4.75 -16.52
C GLU A 177 27.86 6.17 -16.56
N LYS A 178 28.93 6.36 -17.32
CA LYS A 178 29.36 7.71 -17.72
C LYS A 178 28.22 8.32 -18.52
N LYS A 179 27.73 9.50 -18.09
CA LYS A 179 26.86 10.36 -18.92
C LYS A 179 27.54 10.50 -20.28
N LYS A 180 27.00 9.88 -21.33
CA LYS A 180 27.31 10.29 -22.69
C LYS A 180 26.75 11.70 -22.81
N GLU A 181 27.59 12.70 -22.60
CA GLU A 181 27.28 14.06 -23.00
C GLU A 181 26.95 14.03 -24.48
N VAL A 182 25.69 14.31 -24.80
CA VAL A 182 25.25 14.59 -26.16
C VAL A 182 25.97 15.87 -26.55
N LYS A 183 27.10 15.74 -27.24
CA LYS A 183 27.70 16.85 -27.97
C LYS A 183 26.64 17.32 -28.97
N ARG A 184 26.11 18.52 -28.72
CA ARG A 184 25.32 19.28 -29.68
C ARG A 184 26.23 19.77 -30.80
#